data_AF-X1VAZ5-F1
#
_entry.id   AF-X1VAZ5-F1
#
_cell.length_a   1.000
_cell.length_b   1.000
_cell.length_c   1.000
_cell.angle_alpha   90.00
_cell.angle_beta   90.00
_cell.angle_gamma   90.00
#
_symmetry.space_group_name_H-M   'P 1'
#
loop_
_entity.id
_entity.type
_entity.pdbx_description
1 polymer ?
#
loop_
_entity_poly.entity_id
_entity_poly.type
_entity_poly.pdbx_seq_one_letter_code
_entity_poly.pdbx_strand_id
1 'polypeptide(L)'
;YTTWRPYQREAVEWILKQWENNGKRAALDAPTGSGKSLTIIAAAKLKGLKMVYCVSTKQLQEQLACDFPDAVVIWGRDNYPCPRFGENSELTAASCTHRKNTPCPKYDQCPYKRQKRRALASNLAVVNYPFFLNEANYVGQFSGWEIAVFDEGDLAEDELMKFVSLKITKHQLEACRIEPPEYKTKFEAWLNWAEPTTRKVHDHLASLEANVESYVQLDAEPPTTLMKEVLRYQRLSSKLSTFAEWVDETW
;
A
#
# COMPACT_ATOMS: atom_id res chain seq x y z
N TYR A 1 -7.84 7.66 -30.02
CA TYR A 1 -9.09 7.02 -30.47
C TYR A 1 -9.92 8.01 -31.28
N THR A 2 -10.50 7.61 -32.41
CA THR A 2 -11.31 8.49 -33.29
C THR A 2 -12.82 8.30 -33.13
N THR A 3 -13.27 7.19 -32.53
CA THR A 3 -14.69 6.88 -32.28
C THR A 3 -14.87 6.11 -30.97
N TRP A 4 -16.04 6.27 -30.34
CA TRP A 4 -16.44 5.51 -29.15
C TRP A 4 -16.85 4.08 -29.53
N ARG A 5 -16.50 3.09 -28.70
CA ARG A 5 -17.10 1.75 -28.77
C ARG A 5 -18.54 1.79 -28.23
N PRO A 6 -19.38 0.80 -28.55
CA PRO A 6 -20.73 0.70 -28.00
C PRO A 6 -20.74 0.88 -26.48
N TYR A 7 -21.71 1.64 -25.98
CA TYR A 7 -21.97 1.91 -24.55
C TYR A 7 -20.92 2.78 -23.83
N GLN A 8 -19.78 3.12 -24.44
CA GLN A 8 -18.77 3.93 -23.76
C GLN A 8 -19.25 5.35 -23.49
N ARG A 9 -19.93 5.97 -24.47
CA ARG A 9 -20.47 7.32 -24.30
C ARG A 9 -21.54 7.34 -23.22
N GLU A 10 -22.46 6.39 -23.27
CA GLU A 10 -23.54 6.22 -22.31
C GLU A 10 -22.99 5.98 -20.90
N ALA A 11 -21.91 5.19 -20.77
CA ALA A 11 -21.25 4.97 -19.50
C ALA A 11 -20.54 6.24 -18.98
N VAL A 12 -19.89 7.03 -19.84
CA VAL A 12 -19.34 8.35 -19.44
C VAL A 12 -20.46 9.25 -18.94
N GLU A 13 -21.54 9.41 -19.72
CA GLU A 13 -22.69 10.26 -19.36
C GLU A 13 -23.33 9.80 -18.04
N TRP A 14 -23.44 8.47 -17.83
CA TRP A 14 -23.92 7.91 -16.57
C TRP A 14 -23.02 8.26 -15.38
N ILE A 15 -21.69 8.11 -15.52
CA ILE A 15 -20.72 8.48 -14.45
C ILE A 15 -20.85 9.97 -14.10
N LEU A 16 -20.87 10.84 -15.12
CA LEU A 16 -20.99 12.28 -14.92
C LEU A 16 -22.27 12.65 -14.15
N LYS A 17 -23.39 11.99 -14.48
CA LYS A 17 -24.66 12.17 -13.79
C LYS A 17 -24.61 11.71 -12.32
N GLN A 18 -23.86 10.66 -11.98
CA GLN A 18 -23.69 10.25 -10.58
C GLN A 18 -23.01 11.35 -9.77
N TRP A 19 -21.96 11.98 -10.32
CA TRP A 19 -21.27 13.06 -9.64
C TRP A 19 -22.10 14.33 -9.53
N GLU A 20 -22.88 14.68 -10.56
CA GLU A 20 -23.81 15.83 -10.53
C GLU A 20 -24.86 15.68 -9.43
N ASN A 21 -25.31 14.45 -9.16
CA ASN A 21 -26.26 14.15 -8.10
C ASN A 21 -25.62 13.99 -6.70
N ASN A 22 -24.37 14.42 -6.51
CA ASN A 22 -23.60 14.22 -5.27
C ASN A 22 -23.50 12.74 -4.83
N GLY A 23 -23.51 11.82 -5.80
CA GLY A 23 -23.34 10.40 -5.55
C GLY A 23 -21.95 10.12 -4.97
N LYS A 24 -21.90 9.54 -3.76
CA LYS A 24 -20.64 9.23 -3.06
C LYS A 24 -20.00 7.93 -3.52
N ARG A 25 -20.80 7.01 -4.07
CA ARG A 25 -20.40 5.64 -4.45
C ARG A 25 -21.18 5.24 -5.69
N ALA A 26 -20.51 4.54 -6.59
CA ALA A 26 -21.09 4.00 -7.80
C ALA A 26 -20.42 2.66 -8.11
N ALA A 27 -21.19 1.71 -8.65
CA ALA A 27 -20.68 0.44 -9.16
C ALA A 27 -21.02 0.37 -10.64
N LEU A 28 -20.00 0.17 -11.47
CA LEU A 28 -20.13 0.00 -12.92
C LEU A 28 -19.77 -1.42 -13.28
N ASP A 29 -20.77 -2.23 -13.63
CA ASP A 29 -20.55 -3.54 -14.22
C ASP A 29 -20.47 -3.42 -15.75
N ALA A 30 -19.36 -3.89 -16.31
CA ALA A 30 -19.19 -4.00 -17.75
C ALA A 30 -18.16 -5.10 -18.06
N PRO A 31 -18.29 -5.81 -19.18
CA PRO A 31 -17.39 -6.91 -19.53
C PRO A 31 -15.94 -6.44 -19.68
N THR A 32 -14.99 -7.35 -19.51
CA THR A 32 -13.57 -7.08 -19.82
C THR A 32 -13.42 -6.67 -21.29
N GLY A 33 -12.50 -5.76 -21.59
CA GLY A 33 -12.31 -5.24 -22.95
C GLY A 33 -13.34 -4.21 -23.45
N SER A 34 -14.40 -3.92 -22.69
CA SER A 34 -15.36 -2.83 -23.01
C SER A 34 -14.73 -1.42 -22.94
N GLY A 35 -13.56 -1.29 -22.31
CA GLY A 35 -12.86 -0.02 -22.13
C GLY A 35 -13.28 0.75 -20.88
N LYS A 36 -13.65 0.04 -19.80
CA LYS A 36 -13.98 0.63 -18.48
C LYS A 36 -13.00 1.70 -18.04
N SER A 37 -11.70 1.42 -18.11
CA SER A 37 -10.66 2.35 -17.70
C SER A 37 -10.70 3.64 -18.53
N LEU A 38 -10.87 3.54 -19.85
CA LEU A 38 -11.02 4.70 -20.73
C LEU A 38 -12.25 5.53 -20.38
N THR A 39 -13.40 4.89 -20.17
CA THR A 39 -14.64 5.56 -19.80
C THR A 39 -14.51 6.33 -18.48
N ILE A 40 -13.98 5.68 -17.43
CA ILE A 40 -13.85 6.29 -16.10
C ILE A 40 -12.83 7.43 -16.12
N ILE A 41 -11.66 7.23 -16.75
CA ILE A 41 -10.63 8.25 -16.89
C ILE A 41 -11.14 9.43 -17.73
N ALA A 42 -11.85 9.18 -18.82
CA ALA A 42 -12.43 10.24 -19.64
C ALA A 42 -13.44 11.08 -18.84
N ALA A 43 -14.33 10.44 -18.08
CA ALA A 43 -15.28 11.16 -17.23
C ALA A 43 -14.54 12.06 -16.21
N ALA A 44 -13.54 11.51 -15.51
CA ALA A 44 -12.77 12.26 -14.51
C ALA A 44 -12.05 13.47 -15.13
N LYS A 45 -11.43 13.27 -16.30
CA LYS A 45 -10.77 14.35 -17.06
C LYS A 45 -11.75 15.44 -17.53
N LEU A 46 -12.95 15.06 -17.99
CA LEU A 46 -13.97 16.03 -18.42
C LEU A 46 -14.44 16.94 -17.27
N LYS A 47 -14.45 16.45 -16.04
CA LYS A 47 -14.78 17.25 -14.84
C LYS A 47 -13.55 17.90 -14.19
N GLY A 48 -12.34 17.63 -14.70
CA GLY A 48 -11.09 18.14 -14.14
C GLY A 48 -10.78 17.58 -12.75
N LEU A 49 -11.32 16.40 -12.41
CA LEU A 49 -11.19 15.80 -11.09
C LEU A 49 -9.89 15.00 -10.95
N LYS A 50 -9.26 15.15 -9.80
CA LYS A 50 -8.07 14.42 -9.40
C LYS A 50 -8.44 13.01 -8.93
N MET A 51 -7.87 12.00 -9.60
CA MET A 51 -8.29 10.61 -9.48
C MET A 51 -7.13 9.66 -9.13
N VAL A 52 -7.34 8.85 -8.10
CA VAL A 52 -6.51 7.68 -7.82
C VAL A 52 -7.20 6.45 -8.41
N TYR A 53 -6.49 5.73 -9.27
CA TYR A 53 -6.97 4.55 -9.97
C TYR A 53 -6.23 3.32 -9.45
N CYS A 54 -6.96 2.45 -8.75
CA CYS A 54 -6.44 1.26 -8.09
C CYS A 54 -6.70 0.02 -8.94
N VAL A 55 -5.65 -0.76 -9.20
CA VAL A 55 -5.72 -2.03 -9.94
C VAL A 55 -5.16 -3.19 -9.12
N SER A 56 -5.51 -4.42 -9.50
CA SER A 56 -5.08 -5.64 -8.80
C SER A 56 -3.66 -6.09 -9.17
N THR A 57 -3.17 -5.79 -10.37
CA THR A 57 -1.91 -6.36 -10.89
C THR A 57 -0.94 -5.30 -11.41
N LYS A 58 0.35 -5.66 -11.45
CA LYS A 58 1.39 -4.82 -12.03
C LYS A 58 1.20 -4.61 -13.54
N GLN A 59 0.78 -5.67 -14.22
CA GLN A 59 0.51 -5.66 -15.65
C GLN A 59 -0.57 -4.64 -16.01
N LEU A 60 -1.64 -4.54 -15.21
CA LEU A 60 -2.67 -3.51 -15.40
C LEU A 60 -2.13 -2.10 -15.12
N GLN A 61 -1.25 -1.92 -14.13
CA GLN A 61 -0.61 -0.61 -13.91
C GLN A 61 0.21 -0.17 -15.12
N GLU A 62 0.99 -1.09 -15.71
CA GLU A 62 1.79 -0.84 -16.91
C GLU A 62 0.91 -0.56 -18.14
N GLN A 63 -0.18 -1.31 -18.30
CA GLN A 63 -1.15 -1.09 -19.37
C GLN A 63 -1.75 0.31 -19.28
N LEU A 64 -2.21 0.74 -18.10
CA LEU A 64 -2.74 2.10 -17.92
C LEU A 64 -1.68 3.18 -18.13
N ALA A 65 -0.42 2.93 -17.78
CA ALA A 65 0.67 3.87 -18.08
C ALA A 65 0.87 4.07 -19.59
N CYS A 66 0.73 2.99 -20.36
CA CYS A 66 0.84 3.01 -21.81
C CYS A 66 -0.36 3.72 -22.45
N ASP A 67 -1.56 3.38 -22.00
CA ASP A 67 -2.82 3.91 -22.55
C ASP A 67 -3.05 5.39 -22.18
N PHE A 68 -2.52 5.84 -21.04
CA PHE A 68 -2.70 7.19 -20.51
C PHE A 68 -1.34 7.83 -20.16
N PRO A 69 -0.68 8.52 -21.11
CA PRO A 69 0.66 9.07 -20.90
C PRO A 69 0.79 10.12 -19.78
N ASP A 70 -0.31 10.74 -19.37
CA ASP A 70 -0.38 11.68 -18.25
C ASP A 70 -0.65 11.00 -16.90
N ALA A 71 -0.93 9.70 -16.88
CA ALA A 71 -1.02 8.91 -15.67
C ALA A 71 0.36 8.74 -15.02
N VAL A 72 0.41 8.89 -13.70
CA VAL A 72 1.62 8.62 -12.93
C VAL A 72 1.44 7.32 -12.15
N VAL A 73 2.10 6.26 -12.62
CA VAL A 73 2.15 4.98 -11.89
C VAL A 73 3.09 5.09 -10.69
N ILE A 74 2.65 4.60 -9.53
CA ILE A 74 3.52 4.41 -8.38
C ILE A 74 3.42 2.99 -7.84
N TRP A 75 4.59 2.44 -7.52
CA TRP A 75 4.76 1.10 -7.00
C TRP A 75 5.05 1.12 -5.49
N GLY A 76 4.96 -0.05 -4.86
CA GLY A 76 5.49 -0.25 -3.51
C GLY A 76 7.00 -0.01 -3.44
N ARG A 77 7.50 0.35 -2.25
CA ARG A 77 8.91 0.70 -2.00
C ARG A 77 9.92 -0.36 -2.43
N ASP A 78 9.52 -1.63 -2.41
CA ASP A 78 10.31 -2.78 -2.88
C ASP A 78 10.67 -2.71 -4.37
N ASN A 79 10.03 -1.84 -5.15
CA ASN A 79 10.28 -1.70 -6.60
C ASN A 79 11.24 -0.55 -6.94
N TYR A 80 11.86 0.07 -5.93
CA TYR A 80 12.75 1.21 -6.14
C TYR A 80 14.09 0.94 -5.45
N PRO A 81 15.24 1.04 -6.15
CA PRO A 81 16.54 0.84 -5.53
C PRO A 81 16.79 1.92 -4.46
N CYS A 82 17.48 1.54 -3.39
CA CYS A 82 17.89 2.47 -2.34
C CYS A 82 19.17 3.20 -2.77
N PRO A 83 19.18 4.54 -2.91
CA PRO A 83 20.38 5.27 -3.32
C PRO A 83 21.47 5.33 -2.24
N ARG A 84 21.19 4.85 -1.02
CA ARG A 84 22.12 4.94 0.12
C ARG A 84 23.33 4.01 -0.04
N PHE A 85 23.12 2.81 -0.56
CA PHE A 85 24.13 1.74 -0.56
C PHE A 85 24.74 1.48 -1.95
N GLY A 86 24.56 2.43 -2.88
CA GLY A 86 25.12 2.33 -4.23
C GLY A 86 24.26 1.56 -5.22
N GLU A 87 24.68 1.54 -6.48
CA GLU A 87 23.91 0.98 -7.62
C GLU A 87 23.86 -0.56 -7.64
N ASN A 88 24.85 -1.23 -7.03
CA ASN A 88 24.96 -2.69 -7.00
C ASN A 88 24.26 -3.34 -5.79
N SER A 89 23.65 -2.53 -4.91
CA SER A 89 22.95 -3.05 -3.73
C SER A 89 21.62 -3.68 -4.11
N GLU A 90 21.29 -4.82 -3.48
CA GLU A 90 19.96 -5.44 -3.58
C GLU A 90 18.91 -4.72 -2.71
N LEU A 91 19.32 -3.75 -1.90
CA LEU A 91 18.43 -3.05 -0.99
C LEU A 91 17.56 -2.02 -1.73
N THR A 92 16.29 -2.00 -1.35
CA THR A 92 15.28 -1.16 -1.97
C THR A 92 14.88 -0.01 -1.04
N ALA A 93 14.02 0.89 -1.51
CA ALA A 93 13.47 1.95 -0.68
C ALA A 93 12.63 1.42 0.51
N ALA A 94 12.29 0.12 0.54
CA ALA A 94 11.67 -0.51 1.69
C ALA A 94 12.67 -0.63 2.84
N SER A 95 13.92 -0.95 2.54
CA SER A 95 15.06 -1.03 3.47
C SER A 95 15.53 0.35 3.98
N CYS A 96 14.82 1.43 3.68
CA CYS A 96 15.24 2.77 4.06
C CYS A 96 15.01 3.01 5.57
N THR A 97 16.07 3.41 6.28
CA THR A 97 16.04 3.71 7.72
C THR A 97 15.78 5.19 8.04
N HIS A 98 15.36 5.99 7.06
CA HIS A 98 15.08 7.42 7.27
C HIS A 98 14.04 7.64 8.37
N ARG A 99 14.40 8.41 9.41
CA ARG A 99 13.51 8.90 10.47
C ARG A 99 13.61 10.41 10.59
N LYS A 100 12.61 11.05 11.23
CA LYS A 100 12.60 12.51 11.46
C LYS A 100 13.86 13.00 12.18
N ASN A 101 14.31 12.25 13.19
CA ASN A 101 15.49 12.59 14.00
C ASN A 101 16.80 11.98 13.43
N THR A 102 16.69 11.09 12.45
CA THR A 102 17.83 10.42 11.79
C THR A 102 17.61 10.45 10.28
N PRO A 103 17.73 11.63 9.65
CA PRO A 103 17.40 11.80 8.24
C PRO A 103 18.41 11.09 7.34
N CYS A 104 17.93 10.28 6.41
CA CYS A 104 18.76 9.70 5.36
C CYS A 104 19.47 10.79 4.51
N PRO A 105 20.80 10.74 4.33
CA PRO A 105 21.56 11.73 3.56
C PRO A 105 21.24 11.72 2.06
N LYS A 106 20.64 10.63 1.56
CA LYS A 106 20.25 10.47 0.15
C LYS A 106 18.74 10.67 -0.07
N TYR A 107 18.04 11.29 0.88
CA TYR A 107 16.57 11.44 0.83
C TYR A 107 16.08 12.08 -0.47
N ASP A 108 16.72 13.17 -0.91
CA ASP A 108 16.31 13.88 -2.13
C ASP A 108 16.61 13.12 -3.43
N GLN A 109 17.58 12.20 -3.37
CA GLN A 109 17.96 11.32 -4.49
C GLN A 109 17.09 10.06 -4.54
N CYS A 110 16.21 9.82 -3.56
CA CYS A 110 15.40 8.61 -3.49
C CYS A 110 14.36 8.55 -4.63
N PRO A 111 14.47 7.58 -5.55
CA PRO A 111 13.58 7.49 -6.72
C PRO A 111 12.13 7.23 -6.30
N TYR A 112 11.89 6.44 -5.24
CA TYR A 112 10.56 6.25 -4.66
C TYR A 112 9.94 7.57 -4.19
N LYS A 113 10.70 8.39 -3.44
CA LYS A 113 10.20 9.68 -2.93
C LYS A 113 9.95 10.67 -4.05
N ARG A 114 10.78 10.68 -5.09
CA ARG A 114 10.55 11.47 -6.30
C ARG A 114 9.28 11.02 -7.02
N GLN A 115 9.10 9.72 -7.23
CA GLN A 115 7.91 9.18 -7.88
C GLN A 115 6.64 9.43 -7.07
N LYS A 116 6.71 9.33 -5.74
CA LYS A 116 5.59 9.66 -4.84
C LYS A 116 5.18 11.12 -4.94
N ARG A 117 6.15 12.04 -4.97
CA ARG A 117 5.85 13.47 -5.20
C ARG A 117 5.19 13.70 -6.55
N ARG A 118 5.66 13.03 -7.62
CA ARG A 118 5.02 13.11 -8.95
C ARG A 118 3.59 12.59 -8.94
N ALA A 119 3.33 11.44 -8.29
CA ALA A 119 1.99 10.86 -8.20
C ALA A 119 1.05 11.75 -7.38
N LEU A 120 1.52 12.33 -6.28
CA LEU A 120 0.71 13.27 -5.49
C LEU A 120 0.42 14.58 -6.22
N ALA A 121 1.27 14.99 -7.15
CA ALA A 121 1.08 16.19 -7.96
C ALA A 121 0.29 15.94 -9.26
N SER A 122 0.05 14.69 -9.66
CA SER A 122 -0.68 14.38 -10.89
C SER A 122 -2.19 14.42 -10.67
N ASN A 123 -2.92 14.65 -11.76
CA ASN A 123 -4.38 14.53 -11.77
C ASN A 123 -4.83 13.05 -11.86
N LEU A 124 -3.94 12.16 -12.27
CA LEU A 124 -4.18 10.72 -12.35
C LEU A 124 -2.99 9.97 -11.76
N ALA A 125 -3.20 9.31 -10.62
CA ALA A 125 -2.23 8.38 -10.05
C ALA A 125 -2.75 6.95 -10.17
N VAL A 126 -1.90 6.04 -10.65
CA VAL A 126 -2.24 4.62 -10.79
C VAL A 126 -1.47 3.82 -9.75
N VAL A 127 -2.20 3.08 -8.92
CA VAL A 127 -1.70 2.35 -7.75
C VAL A 127 -2.22 0.92 -7.75
N ASN A 128 -1.66 0.06 -6.90
CA ASN A 128 -2.27 -1.23 -6.59
C ASN A 128 -2.98 -1.21 -5.23
N TYR A 129 -3.84 -2.21 -4.98
CA TYR A 129 -4.59 -2.32 -3.73
C TYR A 129 -3.70 -2.29 -2.48
N PRO A 130 -2.62 -3.08 -2.37
CA PRO A 130 -1.75 -3.02 -1.20
C PRO A 130 -1.15 -1.64 -0.95
N PHE A 131 -0.69 -0.96 -2.01
CA PHE A 131 -0.15 0.40 -1.88
C PHE A 131 -1.23 1.38 -1.43
N PHE A 132 -2.39 1.35 -2.09
CA PHE A 132 -3.51 2.25 -1.78
C PHE A 132 -3.98 2.09 -0.34
N LEU A 133 -4.25 0.86 0.10
CA LEU A 133 -4.74 0.59 1.45
C LEU A 133 -3.75 1.05 2.52
N ASN A 134 -2.44 0.85 2.33
CA ASN A 134 -1.44 1.35 3.26
C ASN A 134 -1.37 2.89 3.27
N GLU A 135 -1.41 3.52 2.10
CA GLU A 135 -1.34 4.97 1.98
C GLU A 135 -2.60 5.68 2.49
N ALA A 136 -3.79 5.09 2.30
CA ALA A 136 -5.05 5.68 2.72
C ALA A 136 -5.31 5.52 4.23
N ASN A 137 -4.84 4.43 4.85
CA ASN A 137 -5.14 4.13 6.26
C ASN A 137 -4.01 4.54 7.23
N TYR A 138 -2.73 4.53 6.81
CA TYR A 138 -1.62 4.82 7.72
C TYR A 138 -0.88 6.12 7.41
N VAL A 139 -0.73 6.46 6.12
CA VAL A 139 0.07 7.64 5.70
C VAL A 139 -0.81 8.87 5.44
N GLY A 140 -2.03 8.66 4.94
CA GLY A 140 -3.04 9.69 4.68
C GLY A 140 -2.87 10.47 3.37
N GLN A 141 -1.75 10.31 2.64
CA GLN A 141 -1.45 11.15 1.48
C GLN A 141 -2.34 10.85 0.25
N PHE A 142 -3.04 9.72 0.25
CA PHE A 142 -4.00 9.33 -0.79
C PHE A 142 -5.47 9.41 -0.34
N SER A 143 -5.76 9.84 0.89
CA SER A 143 -7.14 9.84 1.45
C SER A 143 -7.98 11.06 1.03
N GLY A 144 -7.34 12.13 0.54
CA GLY A 144 -8.00 13.37 0.12
C GLY A 144 -8.20 13.53 -1.39
N TRP A 145 -8.16 12.44 -2.15
CA TRP A 145 -8.39 12.47 -3.60
C TRP A 145 -9.89 12.59 -3.91
N GLU A 146 -10.24 13.31 -4.98
CA GLU A 146 -11.64 13.60 -5.32
C GLU A 146 -12.38 12.34 -5.79
N ILE A 147 -11.67 11.44 -6.49
CA ILE A 147 -12.20 10.14 -6.93
C ILE A 147 -11.19 9.04 -6.61
N ALA A 148 -11.67 7.94 -6.03
CA ALA A 148 -10.97 6.67 -5.98
C ALA A 148 -11.71 5.63 -6.84
N VAL A 149 -10.98 5.01 -7.77
CA VAL A 149 -11.49 3.94 -8.63
C VAL A 149 -10.87 2.63 -8.22
N PHE A 150 -11.69 1.60 -8.05
CA PHE A 150 -11.26 0.23 -7.72
C PHE A 150 -11.60 -0.67 -8.89
N ASP A 151 -10.60 -0.98 -9.70
CA ASP A 151 -10.74 -1.86 -10.87
C ASP A 151 -10.68 -3.33 -10.46
N GLU A 152 -11.36 -4.19 -11.22
CA GLU A 152 -11.64 -5.58 -10.83
C GLU A 152 -12.22 -5.62 -9.40
N GLY A 153 -13.36 -4.93 -9.22
CA GLY A 153 -13.98 -4.72 -7.91
C GLY A 153 -14.40 -6.00 -7.19
N ASP A 154 -14.53 -7.11 -7.91
CA ASP A 154 -14.69 -8.46 -7.37
C ASP A 154 -13.47 -8.92 -6.55
N LEU A 155 -12.27 -8.41 -6.84
CA LEU A 155 -11.04 -8.71 -6.08
C LEU A 155 -10.85 -7.80 -4.86
N ALA A 156 -11.65 -6.74 -4.72
CA ALA A 156 -11.47 -5.74 -3.67
C ALA A 156 -11.65 -6.33 -2.27
N GLU A 157 -12.61 -7.25 -2.09
CA GLU A 157 -12.85 -7.95 -0.82
C GLU A 157 -11.62 -8.76 -0.39
N ASP A 158 -11.08 -9.59 -1.29
CA ASP A 158 -9.89 -10.40 -1.02
C ASP A 158 -8.68 -9.54 -0.64
N GLU A 159 -8.47 -8.42 -1.33
CA GLU A 159 -7.39 -7.49 -1.02
C GLU A 159 -7.59 -6.81 0.35
N LEU A 160 -8.81 -6.44 0.69
CA LEU A 160 -9.14 -5.90 2.00
C LEU A 160 -8.92 -6.95 3.11
N MET A 161 -9.36 -8.19 2.90
CA MET A 161 -9.15 -9.28 3.86
C MET A 161 -7.67 -9.56 4.09
N LYS A 162 -6.84 -9.58 3.04
CA LYS A 162 -5.37 -9.66 3.17
C LYS A 162 -4.80 -8.48 3.96
N PHE A 163 -5.35 -7.28 3.73
CA PHE A 163 -4.91 -6.06 4.39
C PHE A 163 -5.28 -5.99 5.88
N VAL A 164 -6.39 -6.59 6.33
CA VAL A 164 -6.75 -6.62 7.76
C VAL A 164 -6.25 -7.87 8.49
N SER A 165 -5.96 -8.96 7.77
CA SER A 165 -5.52 -10.22 8.38
C SER A 165 -4.21 -10.10 9.18
N LEU A 166 -4.20 -10.66 10.39
CA LEU A 166 -3.00 -10.94 11.17
C LEU A 166 -2.58 -12.40 10.93
N LYS A 167 -1.38 -12.61 10.39
CA LYS A 167 -0.79 -13.94 10.17
C LYS A 167 0.51 -14.04 10.93
N ILE A 168 0.62 -15.03 11.81
CA ILE A 168 1.83 -15.28 12.59
C ILE A 168 2.33 -16.69 12.28
N THR A 169 3.60 -16.76 11.89
CA THR A 169 4.26 -18.02 11.58
C THR A 169 4.89 -18.65 12.83
N LYS A 170 5.08 -19.97 12.82
CA LYS A 170 5.76 -20.69 13.90
C LYS A 170 7.14 -20.10 14.22
N HIS A 171 7.89 -19.75 13.18
CA HIS A 171 9.20 -19.11 13.31
C HIS A 171 9.14 -17.77 14.06
N GLN A 172 8.12 -16.94 13.82
CA GLN A 172 7.94 -15.68 14.57
C GLN A 172 7.56 -15.92 16.03
N LEU A 173 6.75 -16.95 16.31
CA LEU A 173 6.42 -17.34 17.68
C LEU A 173 7.68 -17.76 18.44
N GLU A 174 8.50 -18.61 17.84
CA GLU A 174 9.75 -19.11 18.43
C GLU A 174 10.77 -17.96 18.65
N ALA A 175 10.99 -17.12 17.63
CA ALA A 175 11.96 -16.03 17.67
C ALA A 175 11.64 -14.97 18.75
N CYS A 176 10.35 -14.65 18.95
CA CYS A 176 9.91 -13.68 19.95
C CYS A 176 9.49 -14.33 21.28
N ARG A 177 9.60 -15.67 21.42
CA ARG A 177 9.13 -16.43 22.59
C ARG A 177 7.67 -16.12 22.94
N ILE A 178 6.82 -16.10 21.91
CA ILE A 178 5.38 -15.84 22.01
C ILE A 178 4.67 -17.18 22.14
N GLU A 179 3.91 -17.34 23.22
CA GLU A 179 2.98 -18.45 23.37
C GLU A 179 1.67 -18.13 22.64
N PRO A 180 0.96 -19.12 22.08
CA PRO A 180 -0.37 -18.91 21.52
C PRO A 180 -1.37 -18.47 22.62
N PRO A 181 -2.51 -17.85 22.25
CA PRO A 181 -3.56 -17.55 23.22
C PRO A 181 -4.09 -18.85 23.84
N GLU A 182 -4.54 -18.78 25.10
CA GLU A 182 -5.02 -19.92 25.87
C GLU A 182 -6.17 -20.66 25.15
N TYR A 183 -7.05 -19.89 24.51
CA TYR A 183 -8.15 -20.41 23.69
C TYR A 183 -8.20 -19.68 22.34
N LYS A 184 -8.29 -20.43 21.25
CA LYS A 184 -8.38 -19.84 19.89
C LYS A 184 -9.77 -19.30 19.56
N THR A 185 -10.80 -19.79 20.25
CA THR A 185 -12.22 -19.50 19.96
C THR A 185 -12.84 -18.51 20.95
N LYS A 186 -12.07 -17.98 21.90
CA LYS A 186 -12.56 -17.00 22.88
C LYS A 186 -11.92 -15.66 22.62
N PHE A 187 -12.75 -14.64 22.44
CA PHE A 187 -12.34 -13.27 22.21
C PHE A 187 -11.44 -12.75 23.35
N GLU A 188 -11.78 -13.02 24.61
CA GLU A 188 -11.02 -12.54 25.77
C GLU A 188 -9.60 -13.12 25.82
N ALA A 189 -9.42 -14.35 25.32
CA ALA A 189 -8.10 -14.97 25.24
C ALA A 189 -7.19 -14.22 24.23
N TRP A 190 -7.77 -13.68 23.16
CA TRP A 190 -7.05 -12.87 22.19
C TRP A 190 -6.74 -11.47 22.72
N LEU A 191 -7.68 -10.83 23.44
CA LEU A 191 -7.44 -9.55 24.13
C LEU A 191 -6.26 -9.65 25.10
N ASN A 192 -6.28 -10.66 25.98
CA ASN A 192 -5.22 -10.89 26.96
C ASN A 192 -3.87 -11.25 26.32
N TRP A 193 -3.90 -11.82 25.12
CA TRP A 193 -2.72 -12.21 24.37
C TRP A 193 -2.11 -11.06 23.55
N ALA A 194 -2.92 -10.10 23.08
CA ALA A 194 -2.52 -9.08 22.12
C ALA A 194 -1.43 -8.14 22.65
N GLU A 195 -1.64 -7.53 23.81
CA GLU A 195 -0.71 -6.53 24.36
C GLU A 195 0.67 -7.14 24.71
N PRO A 196 0.77 -8.26 25.46
CA PRO A 196 2.06 -8.88 25.76
C PRO A 196 2.80 -9.34 24.50
N THR A 197 2.07 -9.84 23.51
CA THR A 197 2.65 -10.25 22.22
C THR A 197 3.20 -9.07 21.45
N THR A 198 2.44 -7.98 21.37
CA THR A 198 2.86 -6.74 20.72
C THR A 198 4.16 -6.22 21.35
N ARG A 199 4.26 -6.25 22.68
CA ARG A 199 5.47 -5.85 23.41
C ARG A 199 6.68 -6.73 23.05
N LYS A 200 6.54 -8.06 23.09
CA LYS A 200 7.61 -8.99 22.70
C LYS A 200 8.10 -8.78 21.27
N VAL A 201 7.18 -8.53 20.33
CA VAL A 201 7.53 -8.24 18.93
C VAL A 201 8.24 -6.89 18.81
N HIS A 202 7.81 -5.87 19.54
CA HIS A 202 8.49 -4.57 19.57
C HIS A 202 9.91 -4.66 20.12
N ASP A 203 10.11 -5.39 21.22
CA ASP A 203 11.43 -5.58 21.82
C ASP A 203 12.38 -6.32 20.86
N HIS A 204 11.88 -7.37 20.20
CA HIS A 204 12.65 -8.09 19.19
C HIS A 204 12.99 -7.20 17.98
N LEU A 205 12.01 -6.45 17.47
CA LEU A 205 12.23 -5.50 16.38
C LEU A 205 13.26 -4.43 16.75
N ALA A 206 13.19 -3.87 17.95
CA ALA A 206 14.15 -2.86 18.43
C ALA A 206 15.58 -3.40 18.46
N SER A 207 15.77 -4.67 18.86
CA SER A 207 17.07 -5.35 18.81
C SER A 207 17.60 -5.49 17.37
N LEU A 208 16.74 -5.89 16.42
CA LEU A 208 17.12 -5.98 15.01
C LEU A 208 17.46 -4.59 14.41
N GLU A 209 16.68 -3.56 14.76
CA GLU A 209 16.93 -2.19 14.31
C GLU A 209 18.24 -1.62 14.89
N ALA A 210 18.57 -1.92 16.15
CA ALA A 210 19.86 -1.56 16.75
C ALA A 210 21.03 -2.24 16.03
N ASN A 211 20.87 -3.50 15.61
CA ASN A 211 21.87 -4.18 14.78
C ASN A 211 22.05 -3.48 13.44
N VAL A 212 20.98 -3.09 12.75
CA VAL A 212 21.07 -2.33 11.48
C VAL A 212 21.75 -0.97 11.69
N GLU A 213 21.43 -0.28 12.78
CA GLU A 213 22.01 1.02 13.10
C GLU A 213 23.54 0.97 13.21
N SER A 214 24.10 -0.13 13.73
CA SER A 214 25.56 -0.31 13.81
C SER A 214 26.26 -0.30 12.44
N TYR A 215 25.61 -0.78 11.38
CA TYR A 215 26.12 -0.70 10.01
C TYR A 215 25.94 0.71 9.44
N VAL A 216 24.76 1.29 9.65
CA VAL A 216 24.37 2.63 9.19
C VAL A 216 25.32 3.71 9.72
N GLN A 217 25.76 3.61 10.98
CA GLN A 217 26.70 4.55 11.59
C GLN A 217 28.11 4.47 10.99
N LEU A 218 28.47 3.31 10.43
CA LEU A 218 29.74 3.07 9.75
C LEU A 218 29.65 3.30 8.24
N ASP A 219 28.51 3.81 7.74
CA ASP A 219 28.16 3.89 6.32
C ASP A 219 28.35 2.56 5.56
N ALA A 220 28.21 1.44 6.28
CA ALA A 220 28.26 0.10 5.74
C ALA A 220 26.88 -0.38 5.28
N GLU A 221 26.85 -1.22 4.25
CA GLU A 221 25.63 -1.90 3.82
C GLU A 221 25.27 -3.03 4.80
N PRO A 222 24.08 -3.00 5.45
CA PRO A 222 23.65 -4.10 6.31
C PRO A 222 23.36 -5.37 5.48
N PRO A 223 23.55 -6.57 6.05
CA PRO A 223 23.19 -7.81 5.36
C PRO A 223 21.72 -7.83 4.90
N THR A 224 21.49 -8.25 3.66
CA THR A 224 20.13 -8.33 3.08
C THR A 224 19.19 -9.21 3.90
N THR A 225 19.72 -10.26 4.54
CA THR A 225 18.96 -11.14 5.45
C THR A 225 18.43 -10.40 6.67
N LEU A 226 19.28 -9.60 7.32
CA LEU A 226 18.92 -8.75 8.45
C LEU A 226 17.85 -7.72 8.04
N MET A 227 18.02 -7.06 6.90
CA MET A 227 17.03 -6.09 6.41
C MET A 227 15.67 -6.72 6.10
N LYS A 228 15.65 -7.91 5.50
CA LYS A 228 14.42 -8.68 5.26
C LYS A 228 13.74 -9.07 6.57
N GLU A 229 14.52 -9.41 7.60
CA GLU A 229 14.01 -9.74 8.93
C GLU A 229 13.39 -8.52 9.62
N VAL A 230 14.07 -7.37 9.61
CA VAL A 230 13.53 -6.09 10.11
C VAL A 230 12.20 -5.77 9.42
N LEU A 231 12.14 -5.83 8.08
CA LEU A 231 10.91 -5.57 7.32
C LEU A 231 9.77 -6.52 7.70
N ARG A 232 10.09 -7.79 7.94
CA ARG A 232 9.11 -8.80 8.37
C ARG A 232 8.52 -8.43 9.75
N TYR A 233 9.37 -8.06 10.70
CA TYR A 233 8.91 -7.71 12.05
C TYR A 233 8.27 -6.33 12.14
N GLN A 234 8.66 -5.36 11.30
CA GLN A 234 7.94 -4.08 11.15
C GLN A 234 6.50 -4.30 10.67
N ARG A 235 6.31 -5.14 9.64
CA ARG A 235 4.97 -5.50 9.15
C ARG A 235 4.16 -6.22 10.22
N LEU A 236 4.76 -7.17 10.95
CA LEU A 236 4.08 -7.88 12.04
C LEU A 236 3.69 -6.95 13.19
N SER A 237 4.61 -6.08 13.64
CA SER A 237 4.37 -5.07 14.68
C SER A 237 3.23 -4.13 14.30
N SER A 238 3.19 -3.65 13.06
CA SER A 238 2.09 -2.82 12.57
C SER A 238 0.75 -3.56 12.61
N LYS A 239 0.71 -4.82 12.15
CA LYS A 239 -0.51 -5.64 12.15
C LYS A 239 -0.99 -5.98 13.56
N LEU A 240 -0.06 -6.25 14.49
CA LEU A 240 -0.37 -6.49 15.89
C LEU A 240 -0.91 -5.24 16.57
N SER A 241 -0.33 -4.07 16.29
CA SER A 241 -0.83 -2.79 16.80
C SER A 241 -2.26 -2.53 16.33
N THR A 242 -2.53 -2.70 15.03
CA THR A 242 -3.89 -2.58 14.48
C THR A 242 -4.85 -3.59 15.10
N PHE A 243 -4.41 -4.85 15.24
CA PHE A 243 -5.21 -5.87 15.90
C PHE A 243 -5.54 -5.48 17.35
N ALA A 244 -4.55 -5.10 18.15
CA ALA A 244 -4.75 -4.74 19.55
C ALA A 244 -5.64 -3.50 19.74
N GLU A 245 -5.60 -2.55 18.81
CA GLU A 245 -6.43 -1.34 18.85
C GLU A 245 -7.88 -1.59 18.39
N TRP A 246 -8.12 -2.55 17.47
CA TRP A 246 -9.40 -2.71 16.78
C TRP A 246 -10.15 -4.01 17.12
N VAL A 247 -9.51 -4.93 17.85
CA VAL A 247 -10.13 -6.21 18.21
C VAL A 247 -11.32 -5.98 19.14
N ASP A 248 -12.49 -6.44 18.74
CA ASP A 248 -13.74 -6.36 19.49
C ASP A 248 -14.51 -7.70 19.45
N GLU A 249 -15.66 -7.76 20.12
CA GLU A 249 -16.47 -8.98 20.24
C GLU A 249 -16.98 -9.54 18.90
N THR A 250 -16.82 -8.80 17.79
CA THR A 250 -17.21 -9.24 16.43
C THR A 250 -16.11 -10.01 15.69
N TRP A 251 -14.93 -10.14 16.30
CA TRP A 251 -13.75 -10.78 15.73
C TRP A 251 -13.78 -12.31 15.77
#